data_AF-A0A0N4YNN0-F1
#
_entry.id   AF-A0A0N4YNN0-F1
#
_cell.length_a   1.000
_cell.length_b   1.000
_cell.length_c   1.000
_cell.angle_alpha   90.00
_cell.angle_beta   90.00
_cell.angle_gamma   90.00
#
_symmetry.space_group_name_H-M   'P 1'
#
loop_
_entity.id
_entity.type
_entity.pdbx_description
1 polymer ?
#
loop_
_entity_poly.entity_id
_entity_poly.type
_entity_poly.pdbx_seq_one_letter_code
_entity_poly.pdbx_strand_id
1 'polypeptide(L)'
;MSDAQLFILYFVLFLLTIARVKELISYEKLEEKYERFTMLAESTCQRRNELKYYQQVKYIAHGGPWTNFALVREPAERFMSGFMTVCRNESYGTQNCEGCVRDVKCALRKTLERSQRFAMGDVNAISTLSWHLGPQNWHCDFRDNLKNFKLVHYSPTRKDKLAEDLRALLKEGKVDNSDIELIAFQISNGTTKHATSHLHVKTEFNEQMQDDEVQRLLIKIFFWDYILLNFPLPDVKV
;
A
#
# COMPACT_ATOMS: atom_id res chain seq x y z
N MET A 1 44.97 -33.13 1.04
CA MET A 1 44.47 -31.78 1.33
C MET A 1 45.35 -31.21 2.42
N SER A 2 46.02 -30.07 2.21
CA SER A 2 46.90 -29.50 3.24
C SER A 2 46.08 -28.92 4.39
N ASP A 3 46.66 -28.82 5.60
CA ASP A 3 45.98 -28.25 6.78
C ASP A 3 45.42 -26.84 6.51
N ALA A 4 46.09 -26.08 5.63
CA ALA A 4 45.62 -24.78 5.16
C ALA A 4 44.31 -24.85 4.36
N GLN A 5 44.13 -25.87 3.52
CA GLN A 5 42.89 -26.06 2.74
C GLN A 5 41.71 -26.47 3.63
N LEU A 6 41.98 -27.25 4.68
CA LEU A 6 40.96 -27.63 5.67
C LEU A 6 40.51 -26.41 6.48
N PHE A 7 41.45 -25.55 6.89
CA PHE A 7 41.15 -24.31 7.62
C PHE A 7 40.29 -23.34 6.80
N ILE A 8 40.61 -23.18 5.50
CA ILE A 8 39.83 -22.35 4.58
C ILE A 8 38.40 -22.88 4.43
N LEU A 9 38.23 -24.20 4.32
CA LEU A 9 36.91 -24.81 4.21
C LEU A 9 36.06 -24.57 5.47
N TYR A 10 36.64 -24.75 6.66
CA TYR A 10 35.95 -24.46 7.92
C TYR A 10 35.57 -22.99 8.06
N PHE A 11 36.45 -22.08 7.65
CA PHE A 11 36.18 -20.65 7.69
C PHE A 11 35.03 -20.25 6.74
N VAL A 12 34.98 -20.81 5.53
CA VAL A 12 33.89 -20.58 4.57
C VAL A 12 32.57 -21.13 5.11
N LEU A 13 32.56 -22.34 5.66
CA LEU A 13 31.35 -22.94 6.26
C LEU A 13 30.84 -22.12 7.45
N PHE A 14 31.74 -21.58 8.28
CA PHE A 14 31.42 -20.70 9.40
C PHE A 14 30.80 -19.37 8.94
N LEU A 15 31.36 -18.74 7.90
CA LEU A 15 30.79 -17.52 7.32
C LEU A 15 29.40 -17.75 6.71
N LEU A 16 29.19 -18.89 6.03
CA LEU A 16 27.88 -19.26 5.48
C LEU A 16 26.83 -19.50 6.57
N THR A 17 27.23 -20.09 7.71
CA THR A 17 26.33 -20.27 8.86
C THR A 17 25.97 -18.93 9.49
N ILE A 18 26.93 -18.02 9.66
CA ILE A 18 26.66 -16.66 10.18
C ILE A 18 25.69 -15.90 9.26
N ALA A 19 25.88 -15.98 7.94
CA ALA A 19 24.99 -15.33 6.97
C ALA A 19 23.55 -15.85 7.09
N ARG A 20 23.39 -17.17 7.18
CA ARG A 20 22.07 -17.82 7.31
C ARG A 20 21.39 -17.49 8.66
N VAL A 21 22.15 -17.42 9.74
CA VAL A 21 21.64 -17.02 11.06
C VAL A 21 21.20 -15.55 11.05
N LYS A 22 21.95 -14.65 10.42
CA LYS A 22 21.55 -13.24 10.27
C LYS A 22 20.26 -13.08 9.46
N GLU A 23 20.09 -13.88 8.41
CA GLU A 23 18.89 -13.89 7.59
C GLU A 23 17.67 -14.35 8.41
N LEU A 24 17.81 -15.44 9.17
CA LEU A 24 16.76 -15.96 10.06
C LEU A 24 16.35 -14.95 11.15
N ILE A 25 17.33 -14.30 11.81
CA ILE A 25 17.05 -13.27 12.81
C ILE A 25 16.34 -12.05 12.19
N SER A 26 16.67 -11.71 10.93
CA SER A 26 15.98 -10.65 10.19
C SER A 26 14.52 -11.03 9.91
N TYR A 27 14.26 -12.29 9.56
CA TYR A 27 12.90 -12.82 9.35
C TYR A 27 12.09 -12.82 10.66
N GLU A 28 12.67 -13.27 11.76
CA GLU A 28 12.01 -13.36 13.07
C GLU A 28 11.62 -11.96 13.61
N LYS A 29 12.50 -10.96 13.44
CA LYS A 29 12.19 -9.56 13.75
C LYS A 29 11.09 -8.94 12.87
N LEU A 30 11.00 -9.40 11.61
CA LEU A 30 9.92 -9.02 10.69
C LEU A 30 8.58 -9.62 11.12
N GLU A 31 8.61 -10.84 11.65
CA GLU A 31 7.45 -11.57 12.17
C GLU A 31 6.91 -10.96 13.47
N GLU A 32 7.80 -10.62 14.41
CA GLU A 32 7.44 -9.95 15.67
C GLU A 32 6.82 -8.54 15.44
N LYS A 33 7.34 -7.80 14.44
CA LYS A 33 6.76 -6.51 14.01
C LYS A 33 5.37 -6.69 13.39
N TYR A 34 5.12 -7.85 12.76
CA TYR A 34 3.83 -8.22 12.18
C TYR A 34 2.81 -8.62 13.26
N GLU A 35 3.23 -9.32 14.32
CA GLU A 35 2.34 -9.75 15.41
C GLU A 35 1.66 -8.58 16.12
N ARG A 36 2.35 -7.44 16.25
CA ARG A 36 1.79 -6.24 16.90
C ARG A 36 0.66 -5.56 16.09
N PHE A 37 0.58 -5.80 14.79
CA PHE A 37 -0.52 -5.33 13.93
C PHE A 37 -1.77 -6.24 14.00
N THR A 38 -1.63 -7.46 14.50
CA THR A 38 -2.68 -8.51 14.49
C THR A 38 -3.81 -8.27 15.49
N MET A 39 -3.62 -7.44 16.52
CA MET A 39 -4.63 -7.25 17.57
C MET A 39 -5.91 -6.50 17.14
N LEU A 40 -5.95 -5.90 15.95
CA LEU A 40 -7.17 -5.28 15.39
C LEU A 40 -7.93 -6.23 14.43
N ALA A 41 -7.34 -7.38 14.10
CA ALA A 41 -7.72 -8.21 12.96
C ALA A 41 -8.74 -9.32 13.22
N GLU A 42 -9.07 -9.62 14.48
CA GLU A 42 -9.93 -10.77 14.81
C GLU A 42 -11.39 -10.61 14.31
N SER A 43 -11.79 -9.42 13.86
CA SER A 43 -13.15 -9.13 13.37
C SER A 43 -13.32 -9.16 11.84
N THR A 44 -12.27 -9.37 11.05
CA THR A 44 -12.36 -9.25 9.58
C THR A 44 -11.62 -10.38 8.87
N CYS A 45 -12.33 -11.47 8.54
CA CYS A 45 -11.97 -12.56 7.60
C CYS A 45 -10.52 -13.09 7.56
N GLN A 46 -9.66 -12.70 8.51
CA GLN A 46 -8.24 -12.92 8.45
C GLN A 46 -7.96 -14.39 8.70
N ARG A 47 -7.10 -14.96 7.85
CA ARG A 47 -6.71 -16.39 7.72
C ARG A 47 -7.57 -17.27 6.81
N ARG A 48 -8.75 -16.85 6.35
CA ARG A 48 -9.54 -17.67 5.38
C ARG A 48 -9.35 -17.24 3.93
N ASN A 49 -9.33 -15.92 3.67
CA ASN A 49 -9.33 -15.37 2.31
C ASN A 49 -8.27 -14.29 2.09
N GLU A 50 -7.19 -14.29 2.89
CA GLU A 50 -6.08 -13.36 2.72
C GLU A 50 -4.86 -14.03 2.09
N LEU A 51 -4.43 -13.48 0.97
CA LEU A 51 -3.29 -13.96 0.21
C LEU A 51 -2.36 -12.77 -0.04
N LYS A 52 -1.06 -12.98 0.15
CA LYS A 52 -0.05 -11.92 0.07
C LYS A 52 0.52 -11.75 -1.33
N TYR A 53 0.58 -12.84 -2.10
CA TYR A 53 1.20 -12.87 -3.41
C TYR A 53 0.24 -13.38 -4.48
N TYR A 54 0.37 -12.86 -5.70
CA TYR A 54 -0.43 -13.30 -6.84
C TYR A 54 -0.33 -14.82 -7.06
N GLN A 55 0.86 -15.39 -6.86
CA GLN A 55 1.08 -16.84 -7.00
C GLN A 55 0.25 -17.69 -6.04
N GLN A 56 -0.06 -17.18 -4.84
CA GLN A 56 -0.90 -17.90 -3.89
C GLN A 56 -2.35 -17.97 -4.38
N VAL A 57 -2.85 -16.88 -4.98
CA VAL A 57 -4.18 -16.83 -5.62
C VAL A 57 -4.24 -17.85 -6.75
N LYS A 58 -3.25 -17.84 -7.63
CA LYS A 58 -3.14 -18.79 -8.74
C LYS A 58 -3.11 -20.25 -8.27
N TYR A 59 -2.39 -20.52 -7.19
CA TYR A 59 -2.30 -21.86 -6.61
C TYR A 59 -3.67 -22.34 -6.09
N ILE A 60 -4.39 -21.49 -5.34
CA ILE A 60 -5.71 -21.81 -4.77
C ILE A 60 -6.79 -21.91 -5.83
N ALA A 61 -6.69 -21.14 -6.91
CA ALA A 61 -7.62 -21.25 -8.03
C ALA A 61 -7.50 -22.59 -8.78
N HIS A 62 -6.44 -23.39 -8.52
CA HIS A 62 -6.21 -24.69 -9.16
C HIS A 62 -6.32 -24.67 -10.69
N GLY A 63 -5.91 -23.56 -11.33
CA GLY A 63 -6.02 -23.38 -12.78
C GLY A 63 -7.43 -23.13 -13.31
N GLY A 64 -8.44 -23.03 -12.43
CA GLY A 64 -9.78 -22.57 -12.79
C GLY A 64 -9.76 -21.10 -13.24
N PRO A 65 -10.80 -20.61 -13.92
CA PRO A 65 -10.92 -19.20 -14.27
C PRO A 65 -11.18 -18.36 -13.02
N TRP A 66 -10.47 -17.25 -12.86
CA TRP A 66 -10.77 -16.26 -11.83
C TRP A 66 -10.52 -14.84 -12.34
N THR A 67 -11.16 -13.87 -11.70
CA THR A 67 -11.01 -12.44 -12.00
C THR A 67 -10.25 -11.78 -10.87
N ASN A 68 -9.07 -11.22 -11.15
CA ASN A 68 -8.41 -10.30 -10.21
C ASN A 68 -8.78 -8.87 -10.57
N PHE A 69 -9.08 -8.08 -9.55
CA PHE A 69 -9.23 -6.65 -9.71
C PHE A 69 -8.54 -5.93 -8.56
N ALA A 70 -8.22 -4.66 -8.76
CA ALA A 70 -7.67 -3.80 -7.74
C ALA A 70 -8.41 -2.47 -7.71
N LEU A 71 -8.75 -2.03 -6.50
CA LEU A 71 -9.25 -0.68 -6.27
C LEU A 71 -8.06 0.29 -6.28
N VAL A 72 -7.95 1.11 -7.32
CA VAL A 72 -6.92 2.14 -7.46
C VAL A 72 -7.52 3.51 -7.23
N ARG A 73 -6.73 4.43 -6.68
CA ARG A 73 -7.19 5.78 -6.32
C ARG A 73 -6.30 6.82 -6.97
N GLU A 74 -6.88 7.99 -7.24
CA GLU A 74 -6.10 9.12 -7.74
C GLU A 74 -4.98 9.43 -6.73
N PRO A 75 -3.71 9.57 -7.18
CA PRO A 75 -2.57 9.63 -6.26
C PRO A 75 -2.62 10.74 -5.21
N ALA A 76 -3.02 11.97 -5.58
CA ALA A 76 -3.12 13.07 -4.63
C ALA A 76 -4.26 12.85 -3.62
N GLU A 77 -5.40 12.34 -4.05
CA GLU A 77 -6.52 11.97 -3.19
C GLU A 77 -6.14 10.83 -2.22
N ARG A 78 -5.42 9.82 -2.71
CA ARG A 78 -4.90 8.71 -1.90
C ARG A 78 -3.93 9.23 -0.85
N PHE A 79 -2.97 10.06 -1.24
CA PHE A 79 -2.02 10.69 -0.33
C PHE A 79 -2.75 11.47 0.76
N MET A 80 -3.69 12.35 0.40
CA MET A 80 -4.44 13.14 1.36
C MET A 80 -5.19 12.25 2.37
N SER A 81 -5.83 11.19 1.89
CA SER A 81 -6.53 10.22 2.74
C SER A 81 -5.58 9.52 3.72
N GLY A 82 -4.40 9.11 3.26
CA GLY A 82 -3.36 8.50 4.10
C GLY A 82 -2.81 9.51 5.13
N PHE A 83 -2.52 10.74 4.69
CA PHE A 83 -2.01 11.80 5.53
C PHE A 83 -3.00 12.15 6.65
N MET A 84 -4.29 12.29 6.33
CA MET A 84 -5.32 12.54 7.33
C MET A 84 -5.51 11.38 8.33
N THR A 85 -5.08 10.18 7.97
CA THR A 85 -5.13 9.00 8.85
C THR A 85 -3.91 8.97 9.78
N VAL A 86 -2.71 9.25 9.26
CA VAL A 86 -1.45 9.07 9.99
C VAL A 86 -0.97 10.34 10.69
N CYS A 87 -1.26 11.52 10.12
CA CYS A 87 -0.59 12.78 10.45
C CYS A 87 -1.54 13.91 10.91
N ARG A 88 -2.84 13.64 11.07
CA ARG A 88 -3.83 14.67 11.41
C ARG A 88 -3.76 15.15 12.87
N ASN A 89 -3.60 14.22 13.82
CA ASN A 89 -3.72 14.49 15.25
C ASN A 89 -2.47 14.02 16.01
N GLU A 90 -1.99 14.83 16.95
CA GLU A 90 -0.83 14.53 17.80
C GLU A 90 -1.03 13.26 18.64
N SER A 91 -2.26 12.99 19.10
CA SER A 91 -2.58 11.84 19.96
C SER A 91 -2.41 10.47 19.29
N TYR A 92 -2.33 10.41 17.95
CA TYR A 92 -2.24 9.15 17.19
C TYR A 92 -0.89 8.93 16.48
N GLY A 93 0.07 9.87 16.54
CA GLY A 93 1.38 9.57 15.95
C GLY A 93 2.32 10.73 15.66
N THR A 94 2.93 11.31 16.68
CA THR A 94 4.21 12.04 16.50
C THR A 94 5.29 11.12 15.92
N GLN A 95 5.39 9.86 16.42
CA GLN A 95 6.34 8.86 15.91
C GLN A 95 5.93 8.29 14.55
N ASN A 96 4.65 7.94 14.35
CA ASN A 96 4.17 7.36 13.09
C ASN A 96 4.18 8.36 11.93
N CYS A 97 4.01 9.65 12.23
CA CYS A 97 4.12 10.74 11.26
C CYS A 97 5.56 11.29 11.12
N GLU A 98 6.55 10.69 11.79
CA GLU A 98 7.97 11.11 11.73
C GLU A 98 8.19 12.61 12.01
N GLY A 99 7.40 13.19 12.93
CA GLY A 99 7.47 14.61 13.28
C GLY A 99 6.77 15.57 12.31
N CYS A 100 6.09 15.08 11.26
CA CYS A 100 5.40 15.90 10.25
C CYS A 100 3.91 16.14 10.56
N VAL A 101 3.53 16.19 11.84
CA VAL A 101 2.11 16.31 12.23
C VAL A 101 1.53 17.61 11.65
N ARG A 102 0.42 17.50 10.92
CA ARG A 102 -0.29 18.61 10.25
C ARG A 102 0.51 19.37 9.17
N ASP A 103 1.71 18.91 8.83
CA ASP A 103 2.57 19.47 7.79
C ASP A 103 2.66 18.53 6.58
N VAL A 104 1.87 18.82 5.55
CA VAL A 104 1.81 18.04 4.30
C VAL A 104 3.16 18.03 3.58
N LYS A 105 3.83 19.18 3.53
CA LYS A 105 5.11 19.35 2.83
C LYS A 105 6.22 18.54 3.50
N CYS A 106 6.28 18.56 4.83
CA CYS A 106 7.18 17.71 5.61
C CYS A 106 6.93 16.22 5.31
N ALA A 107 5.67 15.78 5.38
CA ALA A 107 5.32 14.37 5.16
C ALA A 107 5.69 13.89 3.75
N LEU A 108 5.48 14.73 2.72
CA LEU A 108 5.89 14.44 1.35
C LEU A 108 7.41 14.35 1.19
N ARG A 109 8.16 15.31 1.73
CA ARG A 109 9.63 15.27 1.68
C ARG A 109 10.19 14.01 2.34
N LYS A 110 9.65 13.64 3.51
CA LYS A 110 10.01 12.40 4.20
C LYS A 110 9.63 11.17 3.40
N THR A 111 8.43 11.14 2.84
CA THR A 111 7.98 10.01 2.00
C THR A 111 8.88 9.85 0.79
N LEU A 112 9.23 10.92 0.09
CA LEU A 112 10.16 10.90 -1.04
C LEU A 112 11.55 10.37 -0.64
N GLU A 113 12.11 10.89 0.46
CA GLU A 113 13.41 10.44 0.99
C GLU A 113 13.39 8.92 1.27
N ARG A 114 12.36 8.43 1.96
CA ARG A 114 12.18 7.01 2.29
C ARG A 114 12.00 6.16 1.03
N SER A 115 11.15 6.61 0.11
CA SER A 115 10.89 5.93 -1.16
C SER A 115 12.16 5.80 -2.00
N GLN A 116 12.97 6.86 -2.11
CA GLN A 116 14.23 6.81 -2.83
C GLN A 116 15.21 5.82 -2.20
N ARG A 117 15.36 5.84 -0.87
CA ARG A 117 16.21 4.88 -0.14
C ARG A 117 15.74 3.44 -0.35
N PHE A 118 14.43 3.20 -0.24
CA PHE A 118 13.86 1.87 -0.47
C PHE A 118 14.11 1.38 -1.90
N ALA A 119 13.91 2.25 -2.90
CA ALA A 119 14.20 1.94 -4.30
C ALA A 119 15.68 1.63 -4.56
N MET A 120 16.59 2.21 -3.76
CA MET A 120 18.04 1.90 -3.79
C MET A 120 18.41 0.63 -3.01
N GLY A 121 17.45 -0.11 -2.47
CA GLY A 121 17.66 -1.38 -1.77
C GLY A 121 17.75 -1.29 -0.25
N ASP A 122 17.56 -0.11 0.34
CA ASP A 122 17.47 0.02 1.80
C ASP A 122 16.10 -0.41 2.32
N VAL A 123 15.96 -1.69 2.65
CA VAL A 123 14.72 -2.26 3.20
C VAL A 123 14.30 -1.63 4.53
N ASN A 124 15.22 -1.04 5.28
CA ASN A 124 14.92 -0.35 6.55
C ASN A 124 14.32 1.04 6.33
N ALA A 125 14.28 1.52 5.09
CA ALA A 125 13.61 2.77 4.75
C ALA A 125 12.08 2.66 4.80
N ILE A 126 11.51 1.45 4.84
CA ILE A 126 10.06 1.27 5.02
C ILE A 126 9.66 1.69 6.44
N SER A 127 8.82 2.71 6.54
CA SER A 127 8.21 3.17 7.77
C SER A 127 6.68 3.13 7.70
N THR A 128 6.01 3.34 8.84
CA THR A 128 4.56 3.53 8.86
C THR A 128 4.15 4.67 7.92
N LEU A 129 4.90 5.77 7.91
CA LEU A 129 4.64 6.91 7.03
C LEU A 129 4.76 6.50 5.56
N SER A 130 5.91 5.95 5.14
CA SER A 130 6.13 5.60 3.74
C SER A 130 5.23 4.47 3.25
N TRP A 131 4.80 3.56 4.14
CA TRP A 131 3.84 2.51 3.79
C TRP A 131 2.44 3.06 3.50
N HIS A 132 1.98 4.06 4.27
CA HIS A 132 0.67 4.66 4.06
C HIS A 132 0.66 5.73 2.97
N LEU A 133 1.76 6.47 2.82
CA LEU A 133 1.86 7.62 1.93
C LEU A 133 2.65 7.34 0.65
N GLY A 134 3.36 6.22 0.56
CA GLY A 134 4.14 5.86 -0.62
C GLY A 134 3.28 5.38 -1.80
N PRO A 135 3.90 5.14 -2.97
CA PRO A 135 3.20 4.78 -4.21
C PRO A 135 2.30 3.54 -4.07
N GLN A 136 1.09 3.60 -4.64
CA GLN A 136 0.17 2.47 -4.64
C GLN A 136 0.72 1.30 -5.46
N ASN A 137 1.46 1.58 -6.54
CA ASN A 137 2.03 0.56 -7.41
C ASN A 137 3.12 -0.32 -6.77
N TRP A 138 3.55 -0.01 -5.55
CA TRP A 138 4.49 -0.83 -4.79
C TRP A 138 3.80 -1.94 -4.00
N HIS A 139 2.46 -1.94 -3.96
CA HIS A 139 1.67 -2.96 -3.29
C HIS A 139 1.11 -3.99 -4.27
N CYS A 140 0.43 -5.00 -3.73
CA CYS A 140 -0.34 -6.00 -4.48
C CYS A 140 0.45 -6.78 -5.54
N ASP A 141 1.78 -6.83 -5.42
CA ASP A 141 2.64 -7.53 -6.38
C ASP A 141 2.53 -6.97 -7.82
N PHE A 142 2.19 -5.68 -7.94
CA PHE A 142 1.93 -5.04 -9.25
C PHE A 142 3.16 -4.98 -10.15
N ARG A 143 4.36 -4.88 -9.57
CA ARG A 143 5.61 -4.85 -10.34
C ARG A 143 5.65 -5.94 -11.42
N ASP A 144 5.26 -7.16 -11.05
CA ASP A 144 5.34 -8.32 -11.94
C ASP A 144 3.96 -8.77 -12.47
N ASN A 145 2.87 -8.33 -11.82
CA ASN A 145 1.54 -8.90 -12.07
C ASN A 145 0.46 -7.89 -12.46
N LEU A 146 0.73 -6.58 -12.57
CA LEU A 146 -0.29 -5.56 -12.84
C LEU A 146 -1.19 -5.88 -14.05
N LYS A 147 -0.62 -6.41 -15.12
CA LYS A 147 -1.36 -6.84 -16.34
C LYS A 147 -2.43 -7.90 -16.09
N ASN A 148 -2.38 -8.60 -14.96
CA ASN A 148 -3.33 -9.63 -14.57
C ASN A 148 -4.49 -9.08 -13.71
N PHE A 149 -4.49 -7.77 -13.43
CA PHE A 149 -5.53 -7.09 -12.66
C PHE A 149 -6.40 -6.22 -13.56
N LYS A 150 -7.71 -6.26 -13.31
CA LYS A 150 -8.63 -5.22 -13.76
C LYS A 150 -8.57 -4.04 -12.79
N LEU A 151 -8.31 -2.85 -13.30
CA LEU A 151 -8.25 -1.65 -12.45
C LEU A 151 -9.64 -1.05 -12.29
N VAL A 152 -10.00 -0.77 -11.04
CA VAL A 152 -11.24 -0.07 -10.68
C VAL A 152 -10.87 1.24 -10.02
N HIS A 153 -11.16 2.34 -10.72
CA HIS A 153 -10.84 3.68 -10.26
C HIS A 153 -11.84 4.14 -9.19
N TYR A 154 -11.47 3.97 -7.94
CA TYR A 154 -12.28 4.37 -6.79
C TYR A 154 -12.13 5.87 -6.51
N SER A 155 -13.27 6.53 -6.29
CA SER A 155 -13.35 7.85 -5.69
C SER A 155 -14.47 7.89 -4.63
N PRO A 156 -14.21 8.43 -3.42
CA PRO A 156 -15.19 8.65 -2.36
C PRO A 156 -16.45 9.41 -2.78
N THR A 157 -16.38 10.28 -3.80
CA THR A 157 -17.51 11.09 -4.28
C THR A 157 -18.30 10.39 -5.38
N ARG A 158 -17.81 9.26 -5.92
CA ARG A 158 -18.44 8.50 -7.01
C ARG A 158 -18.78 7.08 -6.58
N LYS A 159 -19.49 6.95 -5.45
CA LYS A 159 -19.88 5.64 -4.89
C LYS A 159 -20.77 4.83 -5.84
N ASP A 160 -21.68 5.49 -6.55
CA ASP A 160 -22.57 4.82 -7.52
C ASP A 160 -21.77 4.19 -8.66
N LYS A 161 -20.75 4.91 -9.17
CA LYS A 161 -19.85 4.39 -10.19
C LYS A 161 -19.04 3.20 -9.69
N LEU A 162 -18.53 3.27 -8.46
CA LEU A 162 -17.83 2.14 -7.83
C LEU A 162 -18.77 0.92 -7.72
N ALA A 163 -20.01 1.13 -7.29
CA ALA A 163 -20.99 0.06 -7.18
C ALA A 163 -21.30 -0.56 -8.54
N GLU A 164 -21.45 0.25 -9.59
CA GLU A 164 -21.64 -0.21 -10.97
C GLU A 164 -20.45 -1.03 -11.48
N ASP A 165 -19.23 -0.53 -11.31
CA ASP A 165 -18.00 -1.22 -11.74
C ASP A 165 -17.85 -2.57 -11.05
N LEU A 166 -18.11 -2.62 -9.74
CA LEU A 166 -18.03 -3.86 -8.98
C LEU A 166 -19.16 -4.83 -9.35
N ARG A 167 -20.38 -4.37 -9.64
CA ARG A 167 -21.45 -5.22 -10.16
C ARG A 167 -21.02 -5.92 -11.44
N ALA A 168 -20.45 -5.17 -12.39
CA ALA A 168 -19.97 -5.73 -13.66
C ALA A 168 -18.86 -6.76 -13.44
N LEU A 169 -17.87 -6.43 -12.61
CA LEU A 169 -16.73 -7.31 -12.31
C LEU A 169 -17.12 -8.60 -11.59
N LEU A 170 -17.98 -8.48 -10.57
CA LEU A 170 -18.42 -9.64 -9.79
C LEU A 170 -19.33 -10.55 -10.62
N LYS A 171 -20.16 -9.98 -11.49
CA LYS A 171 -20.98 -10.75 -12.43
C LYS A 171 -20.12 -11.52 -13.44
N GLU A 172 -19.07 -10.89 -13.97
CA GLU A 172 -18.07 -11.57 -14.81
C GLU A 172 -17.36 -12.69 -14.04
N GLY A 173 -17.03 -12.46 -12.77
CA GLY A 173 -16.48 -13.45 -11.84
C GLY A 173 -17.48 -14.54 -11.40
N LYS A 174 -18.71 -14.54 -11.92
CA LYS A 174 -19.79 -15.49 -11.61
C LYS A 174 -20.17 -15.53 -10.12
N VAL A 175 -20.08 -14.40 -9.43
CA VAL A 175 -20.60 -14.24 -8.08
C VAL A 175 -22.13 -14.23 -8.13
N ASP A 176 -22.78 -14.82 -7.13
CA ASP A 176 -24.24 -14.88 -7.06
C ASP A 176 -24.86 -13.47 -6.99
N ASN A 177 -25.95 -13.27 -7.73
CA ASN A 177 -26.60 -11.95 -7.82
C ASN A 177 -27.00 -11.40 -6.45
N SER A 178 -27.43 -12.24 -5.51
CA SER A 178 -27.78 -11.81 -4.15
C SER A 178 -26.59 -11.18 -3.41
N ASP A 179 -25.39 -11.74 -3.58
CA ASP A 179 -24.17 -11.23 -2.96
C ASP A 179 -23.71 -9.94 -3.66
N ILE A 180 -23.86 -9.87 -4.98
CA ILE A 180 -23.59 -8.66 -5.75
C ILE A 180 -24.47 -7.50 -5.27
N GLU A 181 -25.77 -7.74 -5.11
CA GLU A 181 -26.70 -6.72 -4.60
C GLU A 181 -26.36 -6.29 -3.17
N LEU A 182 -26.00 -7.25 -2.29
CA LEU A 182 -25.59 -6.95 -0.92
C LEU A 182 -24.34 -6.05 -0.89
N ILE A 183 -23.30 -6.41 -1.67
CA ILE A 183 -22.06 -5.63 -1.75
C ILE A 183 -22.34 -4.22 -2.28
N ALA A 184 -23.11 -4.11 -3.38
CA ALA A 184 -23.44 -2.82 -3.97
C ALA A 184 -24.27 -1.93 -3.02
N PHE A 185 -25.21 -2.53 -2.28
CA PHE A 185 -25.98 -1.83 -1.25
C PHE A 185 -25.08 -1.30 -0.13
N GLN A 186 -24.14 -2.12 0.36
CA GLN A 186 -23.18 -1.73 1.40
C GLN A 186 -22.24 -0.61 0.94
N ILE A 187 -21.80 -0.62 -0.30
CA ILE A 187 -20.95 0.45 -0.85
C ILE A 187 -21.71 1.77 -0.94
N SER A 188 -22.95 1.72 -1.40
CA SER A 188 -23.77 2.91 -1.64
C SER A 188 -24.19 3.57 -0.32
N ASN A 189 -24.62 2.77 0.65
CA ASN A 189 -25.16 3.25 1.93
C ASN A 189 -24.14 3.29 3.07
N GLY A 190 -23.02 2.58 2.92
CA GLY A 190 -21.98 2.51 3.93
C GLY A 190 -21.10 3.77 3.96
N THR A 191 -20.61 4.07 5.16
CA THR A 191 -19.44 4.94 5.35
C THR A 191 -18.38 4.13 6.07
N THR A 192 -17.12 4.25 5.67
CA THR A 192 -16.03 3.61 6.40
C THR A 192 -15.79 4.37 7.70
N LYS A 193 -15.47 3.67 8.80
CA LYS A 193 -15.10 4.28 10.10
C LYS A 193 -13.97 5.33 9.98
N HIS A 194 -13.14 5.22 8.95
CA HIS A 194 -12.04 6.13 8.64
C HIS A 194 -12.37 7.18 7.56
N ALA A 195 -13.64 7.38 7.20
CA ALA A 195 -14.03 8.38 6.22
C ALA A 195 -13.69 9.80 6.74
N THR A 196 -12.67 10.42 6.15
CA THR A 196 -12.19 11.75 6.53
C THR A 196 -12.88 12.88 5.76
N SER A 197 -13.86 12.54 4.90
CA SER A 197 -14.58 13.46 4.02
C SER A 197 -15.32 14.60 4.74
N HIS A 198 -15.65 14.44 6.02
CA HIS A 198 -16.53 15.34 6.78
C HIS A 198 -15.82 16.29 7.76
N LEU A 199 -14.48 16.32 7.78
CA LEU A 199 -13.73 17.07 8.79
C LEU A 199 -13.38 18.48 8.30
N HIS A 200 -13.63 19.50 9.14
CA HIS A 200 -13.26 20.91 8.89
C HIS A 200 -11.74 21.08 8.63
N VAL A 201 -10.91 20.22 9.23
CA VAL A 201 -9.45 20.13 9.02
C VAL A 201 -9.07 19.78 7.57
N LYS A 202 -10.01 19.25 6.77
CA LYS A 202 -9.79 18.97 5.34
C LYS A 202 -9.53 20.25 4.54
N THR A 203 -10.12 21.39 4.93
CA THR A 203 -9.91 22.66 4.21
C THR A 203 -8.47 23.14 4.34
N GLU A 204 -7.92 23.14 5.55
CA GLU A 204 -6.51 23.51 5.82
C GLU A 204 -5.52 22.65 5.03
N PHE A 205 -5.71 21.33 5.00
CA PHE A 205 -4.79 20.47 4.25
C PHE A 205 -5.00 20.59 2.74
N ASN A 206 -6.22 20.84 2.26
CA ASN A 206 -6.48 21.11 0.85
C ASN A 206 -5.78 22.40 0.39
N GLU A 207 -5.70 23.43 1.25
CA GLU A 207 -4.94 24.65 0.98
C GLU A 207 -3.45 24.36 0.86
N GLN A 208 -2.87 23.57 1.78
CA GLN A 208 -1.47 23.14 1.67
C GLN A 208 -1.20 22.34 0.39
N MET A 209 -2.17 21.56 -0.10
CA MET A 209 -2.02 20.86 -1.37
C MET A 209 -1.93 21.79 -2.58
N GLN A 210 -2.38 23.04 -2.50
CA GLN A 210 -2.27 23.99 -3.61
C GLN A 210 -0.85 24.60 -3.75
N ASP A 211 0.04 24.36 -2.79
CA ASP A 211 1.43 24.82 -2.85
C ASP A 211 2.18 24.16 -4.02
N ASP A 212 2.87 24.97 -4.83
CA ASP A 212 3.58 24.50 -6.04
C ASP A 212 4.64 23.45 -5.72
N GLU A 213 5.32 23.55 -4.58
CA GLU A 213 6.31 22.57 -4.17
C GLU A 213 5.65 21.24 -3.78
N VAL A 214 4.52 21.30 -3.07
CA VAL A 214 3.70 20.13 -2.74
C VAL A 214 3.25 19.40 -4.01
N GLN A 215 2.74 20.13 -5.01
CA GLN A 215 2.36 19.54 -6.30
C GLN A 215 3.54 18.87 -7.01
N ARG A 216 4.71 19.51 -7.04
CA ARG A 216 5.93 18.91 -7.61
C ARG A 216 6.37 17.66 -6.85
N LEU A 217 6.26 17.64 -5.52
CA LEU A 217 6.61 16.48 -4.70
C LEU A 217 5.65 15.31 -4.95
N LEU A 218 4.34 15.58 -5.07
CA LEU A 218 3.34 14.57 -5.41
C LEU A 218 3.68 13.89 -6.74
N ILE A 219 3.97 14.67 -7.80
CA ILE A 219 4.40 14.09 -9.08
C ILE A 219 5.65 13.24 -8.89
N LYS A 220 6.69 13.74 -8.20
CA LYS A 220 7.95 13.01 -8.02
C LYS A 220 7.77 11.65 -7.35
N ILE A 221 6.88 11.57 -6.36
CA ILE A 221 6.61 10.31 -5.63
C ILE A 221 5.72 9.40 -6.49
N PHE A 222 4.68 9.95 -7.11
CA PHE A 222 3.59 9.17 -7.70
C PHE A 222 3.58 9.10 -9.22
N PHE A 223 4.64 9.57 -9.90
CA PHE A 223 4.72 9.55 -11.37
C PHE A 223 4.33 8.19 -11.96
N TRP A 224 4.86 7.10 -11.39
CA TRP A 224 4.55 5.76 -11.86
C TRP A 224 3.13 5.30 -11.54
N ASP A 225 2.50 5.79 -10.47
CA ASP A 225 1.08 5.52 -10.22
C ASP A 225 0.21 6.16 -11.30
N TYR A 226 0.51 7.39 -11.71
CA TYR A 226 -0.23 8.04 -12.80
C TYR A 226 -0.16 7.23 -14.10
N ILE A 227 1.04 6.81 -14.49
CA ILE A 227 1.25 6.06 -15.73
C ILE A 227 0.67 4.65 -15.66
N LEU A 228 1.02 3.88 -14.63
CA LEU A 228 0.68 2.46 -14.55
C LEU A 228 -0.79 2.22 -14.20
N LEU A 229 -1.40 3.12 -13.41
CA LEU A 229 -2.79 2.99 -12.98
C LEU A 229 -3.74 3.81 -13.85
N ASN A 230 -3.24 4.34 -14.98
CA ASN A 230 -4.01 5.06 -16.00
C ASN A 230 -4.78 6.27 -15.44
N PHE A 231 -4.10 7.12 -14.67
CA PHE A 231 -4.59 8.43 -14.26
C PHE A 231 -3.96 9.53 -15.12
N PRO A 232 -4.70 10.62 -15.41
CA PRO A 232 -4.11 11.76 -16.09
C PRO A 232 -3.00 12.38 -15.23
N LEU A 233 -1.87 12.74 -15.84
CA LEU A 233 -0.85 13.53 -15.17
C LEU A 233 -1.43 14.90 -14.78
N PRO A 234 -1.15 15.39 -13.57
CA PRO A 234 -1.63 16.70 -13.14
C PRO A 234 -0.91 17.82 -13.93
N ASP A 235 -1.66 18.86 -14.27
CA ASP A 235 -1.13 20.06 -14.90
C ASP A 235 -0.47 20.93 -13.81
N VAL A 236 0.86 20.89 -13.74
CA VAL A 236 1.63 21.62 -12.73
C VAL A 236 2.43 22.71 -13.41
N LYS A 237 2.30 23.93 -12.89
CA LYS A 237 3.08 25.09 -13.33
C LYS A 237 4.56 24.83 -13.06
N VAL A 238 5.34 24.71 -14.13
CA VAL A 238 6.80 24.48 -14.10
C VAL A 238 7.53 25.74 -13.70
#